data_AF-A0AA51G8X9-F1
#
_entry.id   AF-A0AA51G8X9-F1
#
_cell.length_a   1.000
_cell.length_b   1.000
_cell.length_c   1.000
_cell.angle_alpha   90.00
_cell.angle_beta   90.00
_cell.angle_gamma   90.00
#
_symmetry.space_group_name_H-M   'P 1'
#
loop_
_entity.id
_entity.type
_entity.pdbx_description
1 polymer ?
#
loop_
_entity_poly.entity_id
_entity_poly.type
_entity_poly.pdbx_seq_one_letter_code
_entity_poly.pdbx_strand_id
1 'polypeptide(L)'
;IEIGMDVAASEFFKNGTYDLDFKNPKSNPADYLPSDKLCELYLEFIKDFPMVSIEDPFDQDDWAAWTNITAKTPIQIVGDDLT
;
A
#
# COMPACT_ATOMS: atom_id res chain seq x y z
N ILE A 1 7.76 5.72 -21.10
CA ILE A 1 8.36 5.40 -19.79
C ILE A 1 7.22 5.38 -18.81
N GLU A 2 7.08 4.26 -18.11
CA GLU A 2 6.02 4.00 -17.14
C GLU A 2 6.68 3.67 -15.79
N ILE A 3 5.90 3.64 -14.71
CA ILE A 3 6.40 3.44 -13.35
C ILE A 3 5.77 2.18 -12.75
N GLY A 4 6.62 1.35 -12.16
CA GLY A 4 6.23 0.31 -11.20
C GLY A 4 6.78 0.66 -9.82
N MET A 5 6.06 0.27 -8.77
CA MET A 5 6.48 0.47 -7.38
C MET A 5 6.37 -0.85 -6.62
N ASP A 6 7.41 -1.17 -5.86
CA ASP A 6 7.37 -2.16 -4.78
C ASP A 6 7.30 -1.39 -3.46
N VAL A 7 6.24 -1.64 -2.71
CA VAL A 7 5.94 -0.96 -1.45
C VAL A 7 6.50 -1.75 -0.26
N ALA A 8 6.51 -3.08 -0.32
CA ALA A 8 6.77 -3.98 0.80
C ALA A 8 6.01 -3.55 2.08
N ALA A 9 4.68 -3.39 1.99
CA ALA A 9 3.88 -2.75 3.05
C ALA A 9 3.87 -3.50 4.39
N SER A 10 4.14 -4.80 4.39
CA SER A 10 4.34 -5.62 5.59
C SER A 10 5.42 -5.04 6.51
N GLU A 11 6.47 -4.42 5.96
CA GLU A 11 7.60 -3.85 6.74
C GLU A 11 7.20 -2.66 7.61
N PHE A 12 6.08 -2.01 7.30
CA PHE A 12 5.57 -0.87 8.04
C PHE A 12 4.12 -1.04 8.53
N PHE A 13 3.60 -2.27 8.47
CA PHE A 13 2.32 -2.60 9.07
C PHE A 13 2.44 -2.75 10.60
N LYS A 14 1.59 -2.04 11.34
CA LYS A 14 1.56 -2.01 12.80
C LYS A 14 0.11 -1.98 13.29
N ASN A 15 -0.31 -3.03 14.00
CA ASN A 15 -1.60 -3.09 14.69
C ASN A 15 -2.82 -2.77 13.79
N GLY A 16 -2.87 -3.25 12.55
CA GLY A 16 -3.98 -3.00 11.64
C GLY A 16 -3.91 -1.67 10.88
N THR A 17 -2.78 -0.96 10.96
CA THR A 17 -2.54 0.33 10.29
C THR A 17 -1.11 0.38 9.74
N TYR A 18 -0.80 1.39 8.92
CA TYR A 18 0.46 1.51 8.19
C TYR A 18 1.22 2.78 8.59
N ASP A 19 2.45 2.59 9.07
CA ASP A 19 3.34 3.67 9.52
C ASP A 19 4.25 4.15 8.38
N LEU A 20 3.83 5.18 7.65
CA LEU A 20 4.63 5.72 6.55
C LEU A 20 5.95 6.39 7.00
N ASP A 21 6.16 6.55 8.31
CA ASP A 21 7.40 7.07 8.90
C ASP A 21 8.11 5.99 9.75
N PHE A 22 7.95 4.70 9.42
CA PHE A 22 8.41 3.56 10.25
C PHE A 22 9.91 3.55 10.59
N LYS A 23 10.75 4.25 9.83
CA LYS A 23 12.19 4.38 10.09
C LYS A 23 12.51 5.41 11.16
N ASN A 24 11.56 6.28 11.52
CA ASN A 24 11.69 7.22 12.60
C ASN A 24 11.36 6.54 13.93
N PRO A 25 12.30 6.45 14.89
CA PRO A 25 12.04 5.86 16.21
C PRO A 25 10.99 6.61 17.04
N LYS A 26 10.58 7.81 16.59
CA LYS A 26 9.56 8.66 17.21
C LYS A 26 8.33 8.82 16.31
N SER A 27 8.06 7.88 15.41
CA SER A 27 6.83 7.91 14.61
C SER A 27 5.61 7.97 15.54
N ASN A 28 4.59 8.71 15.10
CA ASN A 28 3.42 9.00 15.91
C ASN A 28 2.26 8.09 15.46
N PRO A 29 1.75 7.18 16.31
CA PRO A 29 0.66 6.28 15.95
C PRO A 29 -0.62 6.96 15.48
N ALA A 30 -0.84 8.23 15.82
CA ALA A 30 -1.99 8.99 15.33
C ALA A 30 -1.92 9.34 13.84
N ASP A 31 -0.74 9.26 13.23
CA ASP A 31 -0.49 9.55 11.81
C ASP A 31 -0.51 8.28 10.94
N TYR A 32 -0.67 7.09 11.55
CA TYR A 32 -0.71 5.83 10.82
C TYR A 32 -1.98 5.73 9.99
N LEU A 33 -1.85 5.20 8.78
CA LEU A 33 -2.97 5.11 7.87
C LEU A 33 -3.70 3.77 8.05
N PRO A 34 -5.04 3.74 8.15
CA PRO A 34 -5.79 2.52 7.92
C PRO A 34 -5.73 2.11 6.43
N SER A 35 -6.00 0.84 6.13
CA SER A 35 -5.84 0.27 4.78
C SER A 35 -6.67 0.99 3.70
N ASP A 36 -7.83 1.53 4.06
CA ASP A 36 -8.68 2.32 3.15
C ASP A 36 -8.01 3.65 2.76
N LYS A 37 -7.36 4.33 3.71
CA LYS A 37 -6.61 5.57 3.44
C LYS A 37 -5.33 5.33 2.66
N LEU A 38 -4.64 4.23 2.93
CA LEU A 38 -3.49 3.84 2.13
C LEU A 38 -3.92 3.47 0.68
N CYS A 39 -5.06 2.79 0.52
CA CYS A 39 -5.64 2.53 -0.80
C CYS A 39 -5.99 3.81 -1.56
N GLU A 40 -6.61 4.80 -0.90
CA GLU A 40 -6.92 6.11 -1.49
C GLU A 40 -5.64 6.80 -1.99
N LEU A 41 -4.57 6.77 -1.19
CA LEU A 41 -3.27 7.34 -1.57
C LEU A 41 -2.69 6.70 -2.83
N TYR A 42 -2.76 5.36 -2.96
CA TYR A 42 -2.30 4.69 -4.19
C TYR A 42 -3.14 5.08 -5.40
N LEU A 43 -4.46 5.21 -5.25
CA LEU A 43 -5.32 5.63 -6.36
C LEU A 43 -5.02 7.06 -6.80
N GLU A 44 -4.62 7.95 -5.88
CA GLU A 44 -4.12 9.28 -6.21
C GLU A 44 -2.81 9.19 -7.01
N PHE A 45 -1.85 8.35 -6.61
CA PHE A 45 -0.61 8.16 -7.38
C PHE A 45 -0.87 7.59 -8.78
N ILE A 46 -1.81 6.64 -8.92
CA ILE A 46 -2.18 6.06 -10.21
C ILE A 46 -2.80 7.11 -11.13
N LYS A 47 -3.53 8.08 -10.56
CA LYS A 47 -4.12 9.18 -11.31
C LYS A 47 -3.08 10.22 -11.74
N ASP A 48 -2.14 10.54 -10.86
CA ASP A 48 -1.22 11.68 -11.03
C ASP A 48 0.10 11.31 -11.72
N PHE A 49 0.46 10.03 -11.76
CA PHE A 49 1.70 9.51 -12.36
C PHE A 49 1.41 8.38 -13.36
N PRO A 50 2.32 8.10 -14.33
CA PRO A 50 2.15 6.99 -15.29
C PRO A 50 2.44 5.61 -14.64
N MET A 51 1.71 5.29 -13.57
CA MET A 51 1.81 4.03 -12.83
C MET A 51 1.16 2.89 -13.62
N VAL A 52 1.85 1.75 -13.71
CA VAL A 52 1.33 0.54 -14.37
C VAL A 52 1.39 -0.71 -13.51
N SER A 53 2.14 -0.69 -12.41
CA SER A 53 2.24 -1.81 -11.46
C SER A 53 2.48 -1.33 -10.04
N ILE A 54 1.85 -1.98 -9.06
CA ILE A 54 2.17 -1.88 -7.63
C ILE A 54 2.34 -3.28 -7.06
N GLU A 55 3.44 -3.51 -6.36
CA GLU A 55 3.78 -4.74 -5.66
C GLU A 55 3.66 -4.52 -4.14
N ASP A 56 3.11 -5.52 -3.45
CA ASP A 56 2.88 -5.57 -1.99
C ASP A 56 2.32 -4.26 -1.38
N PRO A 57 1.18 -3.75 -1.89
CA PRO A 57 0.56 -2.50 -1.41
C PRO A 57 0.06 -2.58 0.03
N PHE A 58 -0.15 -3.78 0.58
CA PHE A 58 -0.68 -4.02 1.91
C PHE A 58 0.07 -5.15 2.59
N ASP A 59 -0.14 -5.29 3.90
CA ASP A 59 0.39 -6.40 4.68
C ASP A 59 0.03 -7.76 4.06
N GLN A 60 0.93 -8.72 4.22
CA GLN A 60 0.82 -10.07 3.68
C GLN A 60 -0.47 -10.82 4.04
N ASP A 61 -1.13 -10.46 5.15
CA ASP A 61 -2.36 -11.11 5.61
C ASP A 61 -3.61 -10.18 5.52
N ASP A 62 -3.47 -8.93 5.03
CA ASP A 62 -4.59 -7.97 4.90
C ASP A 62 -5.43 -8.19 3.62
N TRP A 63 -5.93 -9.42 3.45
CA TRP A 63 -6.68 -9.87 2.28
C TRP A 63 -7.86 -8.98 1.87
N ALA A 64 -8.48 -8.31 2.85
CA ALA A 64 -9.56 -7.37 2.61
C ALA A 64 -9.07 -6.14 1.82
N ALA A 65 -7.91 -5.58 2.17
CA ALA A 65 -7.31 -4.46 1.47
C ALA A 65 -6.82 -4.86 0.06
N TRP A 66 -6.18 -6.03 -0.06
CA TRP A 66 -5.78 -6.61 -1.36
C TRP A 66 -6.96 -6.76 -2.33
N THR A 67 -8.07 -7.32 -1.84
CA THR A 67 -9.30 -7.47 -2.62
C THR A 67 -9.86 -6.11 -3.05
N ASN A 68 -9.82 -5.13 -2.15
CA ASN A 68 -10.36 -3.79 -2.37
C ASN A 68 -9.58 -3.02 -3.45
N ILE A 69 -8.24 -3.01 -3.42
CA ILE A 69 -7.47 -2.27 -4.44
C ILE A 69 -7.59 -2.94 -5.81
N THR A 70 -7.53 -4.27 -5.87
CA THR A 70 -7.63 -5.05 -7.12
C THR A 70 -8.98 -4.82 -7.81
N ALA A 71 -10.04 -4.58 -7.04
CA ALA A 71 -11.36 -4.23 -7.59
C ALA A 71 -11.48 -2.76 -8.06
N LYS A 72 -10.60 -1.86 -7.60
CA LYS A 72 -10.70 -0.41 -7.83
C LYS A 72 -9.76 0.12 -8.89
N THR A 73 -8.69 -0.60 -9.23
CA THR A 73 -7.69 -0.14 -10.19
C THR A 73 -7.55 -1.10 -11.38
N PRO A 74 -7.36 -0.58 -12.60
CA PRO A 74 -7.09 -1.41 -13.77
C PRO A 74 -5.60 -1.77 -13.94
N ILE A 75 -4.69 -1.23 -13.11
CA ILE A 75 -3.25 -1.49 -13.23
C ILE A 75 -2.87 -2.85 -12.62
N GLN A 76 -1.66 -3.32 -12.90
CA GLN A 76 -1.16 -4.57 -12.33
C GLN A 76 -0.96 -4.46 -10.81
N ILE A 77 -1.46 -5.44 -10.06
CA ILE A 77 -1.15 -5.65 -8.64
C ILE A 77 -0.35 -6.94 -8.54
N VAL A 78 0.82 -6.89 -7.90
CA VAL A 78 1.74 -8.02 -7.74
C VAL A 78 1.78 -8.40 -6.25
N GLY A 79 1.69 -9.70 -5.96
CA GLY A 79 1.93 -10.24 -4.62
C GLY A 79 3.24 -11.01 -4.59
N ASP A 80 4.18 -10.57 -3.75
CA ASP A 80 5.42 -11.30 -3.43
C ASP A 80 5.31 -11.93 -2.04
N ASP A 81 5.06 -11.12 -1.01
CA ASP A 81 4.96 -11.58 0.39
C ASP A 81 3.55 -12.08 0.80
N LEU A 82 2.52 -11.87 -0.02
CA LEU A 82 1.11 -12.21 0.27
C LEU A 82 0.90 -13.72 0.59
N THR A 83 0.22 -14.05 1.72
CA THR A 83 0.03 -15.45 2.19
C THR A 83 -1.36 -15.84 2.66
#